data_AF-A0A241VBB7-F1
#
_entry.id   AF-A0A241VBB7-F1
#
_cell.length_a   1.000
_cell.length_b   1.000
_cell.length_c   1.000
_cell.angle_alpha   90.00
_cell.angle_beta   90.00
_cell.angle_gamma   90.00
#
_symmetry.space_group_name_H-M   'P 1'
#
loop_
_entity.id
_entity.type
_entity.pdbx_description
1 polymer ?
#
loop_
_entity_poly.entity_id
_entity_poly.type
_entity_poly.pdbx_seq_one_letter_code
_entity_poly.pdbx_strand_id
1 'polypeptide(L)'
;MNKEQLIGELNALKDRLNEEVYGAYVEKGREYGRERFKAWERAIQKILEEHFPAYTGKLHSKLHPMVMVGYHDPIQQFMEDEYKPSISFIDSLIMDINNNEVISPASNKHKIKVSKSGKNSNELLKKAFIVHGHDDAKKLETARFLEKIGFEAIILHEQPNGGKTIIEKLEKFTDVGFGIVLYTPDDVGEAVANQACIRPRARQNVVFEHGLLIGKLGRGRVIPLVVDHNIELPGDISGMVYMSDNGWEVQLAREIKELDYDVDFNKLF
;
A
#
# COMPACT_ATOMS: atom_id res chain seq x y z
N MET A 1 -28.92 -9.04 1.50
CA MET A 1 -29.08 -9.38 0.08
C MET A 1 -28.45 -10.74 -0.19
N ASN A 2 -29.04 -11.60 -1.02
CA ASN A 2 -28.42 -12.88 -1.40
C ASN A 2 -27.41 -12.68 -2.55
N LYS A 3 -26.56 -13.68 -2.80
CA LYS A 3 -25.48 -13.63 -3.80
C LYS A 3 -25.97 -13.29 -5.20
N GLU A 4 -27.07 -13.91 -5.63
CA GLU A 4 -27.65 -13.72 -6.97
C GLU A 4 -28.17 -12.29 -7.16
N GLN A 5 -28.84 -11.74 -6.15
CA GLN A 5 -29.36 -10.38 -6.18
C GLN A 5 -28.22 -9.35 -6.25
N LEU A 6 -27.12 -9.58 -5.53
CA LEU A 6 -25.93 -8.71 -5.55
C LEU A 6 -25.20 -8.72 -6.89
N ILE A 7 -25.03 -9.91 -7.49
CA ILE A 7 -24.50 -10.04 -8.85
C ILE A 7 -25.44 -9.34 -9.85
N GLY A 8 -26.76 -9.44 -9.65
CA GLY A 8 -27.75 -8.72 -10.44
C GLY A 8 -27.56 -7.20 -10.39
N GLU A 9 -27.38 -6.63 -9.20
CA GLU A 9 -27.13 -5.19 -9.04
C GLU A 9 -25.81 -4.72 -9.68
N LEU A 10 -24.75 -5.53 -9.56
CA LEU A 10 -23.47 -5.26 -10.21
C LEU A 10 -23.56 -5.31 -11.75
N ASN A 11 -24.30 -6.27 -12.30
CA ASN A 11 -24.55 -6.31 -13.74
C ASN A 11 -25.39 -5.12 -14.20
N ALA A 12 -26.43 -4.74 -13.45
CA ALA A 12 -27.21 -3.54 -13.76
C ALA A 12 -26.36 -2.26 -13.75
N LEU A 13 -25.33 -2.18 -12.91
CA LEU A 13 -24.37 -1.09 -12.96
C LEU A 13 -23.51 -1.11 -14.23
N LYS A 14 -23.08 -2.29 -14.71
CA LYS A 14 -22.38 -2.39 -16.00
C LYS A 14 -23.26 -1.89 -17.15
N ASP A 15 -24.53 -2.31 -17.17
CA ASP A 15 -25.48 -1.90 -18.19
C ASP A 15 -25.69 -0.39 -18.15
N ARG A 16 -25.85 0.20 -16.96
CA ARG A 16 -25.94 1.65 -16.81
C ARG A 16 -24.68 2.39 -17.28
N LEU A 17 -23.48 1.84 -17.04
CA LEU A 17 -22.26 2.46 -17.54
C LEU A 17 -22.22 2.52 -19.07
N ASN A 18 -22.73 1.48 -19.73
CA ASN A 18 -22.77 1.38 -21.19
C ASN A 18 -23.94 2.14 -21.84
N GLU A 19 -25.13 2.10 -21.26
CA GLU A 19 -26.31 2.71 -21.89
C GLU A 19 -26.51 4.16 -21.44
N GLU A 20 -26.32 4.43 -20.15
CA GLU A 20 -26.63 5.72 -19.55
C GLU A 20 -25.43 6.67 -19.61
N VAL A 21 -24.25 6.21 -19.17
CA VAL A 21 -23.06 7.07 -19.04
C VAL A 21 -22.38 7.26 -20.39
N TYR A 22 -22.08 6.18 -21.11
CA TYR A 22 -21.53 6.29 -22.45
C TYR A 22 -22.49 7.01 -23.41
N GLY A 23 -23.79 6.70 -23.36
CA GLY A 23 -24.81 7.44 -24.12
C GLY A 23 -24.80 8.94 -23.81
N ALA A 24 -24.64 9.33 -22.54
CA ALA A 24 -24.51 10.73 -22.15
C ALA A 24 -23.27 11.43 -22.73
N TYR A 25 -22.13 10.74 -22.81
CA TYR A 25 -20.93 11.26 -23.49
C TYR A 25 -21.17 11.46 -24.99
N VAL A 26 -21.83 10.51 -25.66
CA VAL A 26 -22.11 10.55 -27.11
C VAL A 26 -23.14 11.63 -27.46
N GLU A 27 -24.25 11.70 -26.72
CA GLU A 27 -25.40 12.54 -27.08
C GLU A 27 -25.29 13.98 -26.58
N LYS A 28 -24.65 14.18 -25.41
CA LYS A 28 -24.65 15.45 -24.69
C LYS A 28 -23.25 15.97 -24.34
N GLY A 29 -22.21 15.24 -24.75
CA GLY A 29 -20.83 15.65 -24.62
C GLY A 29 -20.23 15.48 -23.22
N ARG A 30 -18.95 15.85 -23.13
CA ARG A 30 -18.05 15.55 -22.00
C ARG A 30 -18.60 15.92 -20.63
N GLU A 31 -19.08 17.14 -20.46
CA GLU A 31 -19.48 17.65 -19.13
C GLU A 31 -20.69 16.91 -18.59
N TYR A 32 -21.70 16.65 -19.43
CA TYR A 32 -22.86 15.88 -19.01
C TYR A 32 -22.50 14.40 -18.78
N GLY A 33 -21.65 13.82 -19.64
CA GLY A 33 -21.09 12.49 -19.45
C GLY A 33 -20.37 12.32 -18.11
N ARG A 34 -19.52 13.28 -17.73
CA ARG A 34 -18.82 13.30 -16.43
C ARG A 34 -19.79 13.32 -15.24
N GLU A 35 -20.84 14.11 -15.31
CA GLU A 35 -21.85 14.15 -14.25
C GLU A 35 -22.65 12.83 -14.14
N ARG A 36 -22.91 12.15 -15.28
CA ARG A 36 -23.48 10.80 -15.25
C ARG A 36 -22.52 9.77 -14.69
N PHE A 37 -21.23 9.87 -15.03
CA PHE A 37 -20.22 8.99 -14.46
C PHE A 37 -20.12 9.15 -12.95
N LYS A 38 -20.06 10.39 -12.43
CA LYS A 38 -20.11 10.64 -10.97
C LYS A 38 -21.37 10.09 -10.30
N ALA A 39 -22.51 10.13 -10.99
CA ALA A 39 -23.75 9.54 -10.48
C ALA A 39 -23.69 8.02 -10.42
N TRP A 40 -23.04 7.40 -11.40
CA TRP A 40 -22.74 5.97 -11.40
C TRP A 40 -21.74 5.60 -10.28
N GLU A 41 -20.68 6.38 -10.09
CA GLU A 41 -19.68 6.19 -9.02
C GLU A 41 -20.33 6.14 -7.64
N ARG A 42 -21.23 7.09 -7.34
CA ARG A 42 -21.98 7.10 -6.08
C ARG A 42 -22.83 5.84 -5.90
N ALA A 43 -23.40 5.30 -6.98
CA ALA A 43 -24.24 4.11 -6.92
C ALA A 43 -23.42 2.85 -6.61
N ILE A 44 -22.28 2.65 -7.28
CA ILE A 44 -21.40 1.51 -6.99
C ILE A 44 -20.73 1.67 -5.61
N GLN A 45 -20.35 2.88 -5.21
CA GLN A 45 -19.77 3.14 -3.89
C GLN A 45 -20.73 2.70 -2.78
N LYS A 46 -22.02 3.02 -2.90
CA LYS A 46 -23.04 2.60 -1.93
C LYS A 46 -23.10 1.07 -1.77
N ILE A 47 -23.09 0.33 -2.89
CA ILE A 47 -23.08 -1.14 -2.88
C ILE A 47 -21.81 -1.68 -2.21
N LEU A 48 -20.65 -1.10 -2.53
CA LEU A 48 -19.38 -1.48 -1.93
C LEU A 48 -19.34 -1.16 -0.43
N GLU A 49 -19.81 0.00 0.01
CA GLU A 49 -19.85 0.34 1.43
C GLU A 49 -20.74 -0.62 2.23
N GLU A 50 -21.89 -1.00 1.65
CA GLU A 50 -22.85 -1.90 2.31
C GLU A 50 -22.39 -3.36 2.34
N HIS A 51 -21.75 -3.83 1.26
CA HIS A 51 -21.47 -5.26 1.08
C HIS A 51 -20.00 -5.64 1.01
N PHE A 52 -19.11 -4.70 0.71
CA PHE A 52 -17.68 -4.92 0.46
C PHE A 52 -16.82 -3.72 0.90
N PRO A 53 -16.88 -3.27 2.16
CA PRO A 53 -16.26 -2.00 2.58
C PRO A 53 -14.74 -1.97 2.33
N ALA A 54 -14.07 -3.12 2.34
CA ALA A 54 -12.64 -3.25 2.00
C ALA A 54 -12.31 -2.96 0.52
N TYR A 55 -13.30 -2.94 -0.37
CA TYR A 55 -13.15 -2.74 -1.81
C TYR A 55 -13.46 -1.30 -2.26
N THR A 56 -14.02 -0.46 -1.37
CA THR A 56 -14.32 0.96 -1.63
C THR A 56 -13.06 1.74 -2.04
N GLY A 57 -11.96 1.58 -1.29
CA GLY A 57 -10.67 2.19 -1.61
C GLY A 57 -10.03 1.64 -2.90
N LYS A 58 -10.27 0.36 -3.23
CA LYS A 58 -9.76 -0.26 -4.46
C LYS A 58 -10.42 0.34 -5.70
N LEU A 59 -11.74 0.59 -5.65
CA LEU A 59 -12.47 1.25 -6.73
C LEU A 59 -11.91 2.66 -7.00
N HIS A 60 -11.79 3.49 -5.96
CA HIS A 60 -11.30 4.87 -6.10
C HIS A 60 -9.92 4.94 -6.79
N SER A 61 -9.01 4.01 -6.45
CA SER A 61 -7.68 3.96 -7.08
C SER A 61 -7.69 3.54 -8.56
N LYS A 62 -8.72 2.82 -9.00
CA LYS A 62 -8.87 2.34 -10.39
C LYS A 62 -9.65 3.30 -11.29
N LEU A 63 -10.55 4.10 -10.73
CA LEU A 63 -11.38 5.06 -11.49
C LEU A 63 -10.68 6.39 -11.76
N HIS A 64 -9.59 6.68 -11.07
CA HIS A 64 -8.82 7.91 -11.24
C HIS A 64 -7.32 7.62 -11.42
N PRO A 65 -6.93 6.89 -12.49
CA PRO A 65 -5.52 6.75 -12.81
C PRO A 65 -4.92 8.11 -13.14
N MET A 66 -3.66 8.32 -12.75
CA MET A 66 -2.91 9.52 -13.15
C MET A 66 -2.55 9.41 -14.64
N VAL A 67 -3.36 10.01 -15.52
CA VAL A 67 -3.15 9.97 -16.97
C VAL A 67 -2.44 11.25 -17.45
N MET A 68 -1.39 11.08 -18.24
CA MET A 68 -0.69 12.17 -18.91
C MET A 68 -1.52 12.68 -20.09
N VAL A 69 -1.92 13.95 -20.06
CA VAL A 69 -2.87 14.54 -21.02
C VAL A 69 -2.20 14.74 -22.39
N GLY A 70 -2.49 13.86 -23.34
CA GLY A 70 -2.51 14.19 -24.77
C GLY A 70 -3.92 14.61 -25.19
N TYR A 71 -4.07 15.47 -26.20
CA TYR A 71 -5.38 15.77 -26.80
C TYR A 71 -6.00 14.48 -27.36
N HIS A 72 -6.98 13.92 -26.65
CA HIS A 72 -7.79 12.79 -27.09
C HIS A 72 -9.25 13.20 -27.20
N ASP A 73 -9.96 12.52 -28.10
CA ASP A 73 -11.42 12.58 -28.18
C ASP A 73 -12.04 12.26 -26.80
N PRO A 74 -12.99 13.06 -26.28
CA PRO A 74 -13.56 12.87 -24.95
C PRO A 74 -14.21 11.50 -24.71
N ILE A 75 -14.76 10.88 -25.77
CA ILE A 75 -15.37 9.56 -25.67
C ILE A 75 -14.26 8.52 -25.57
N GLN A 76 -13.23 8.60 -26.40
CA GLN A 76 -12.08 7.71 -26.31
C GLN A 76 -11.39 7.83 -24.94
N GLN A 77 -11.23 9.05 -24.42
CA GLN A 77 -10.70 9.29 -23.09
C GLN A 77 -11.56 8.61 -22.01
N PHE A 78 -12.87 8.82 -22.04
CA PHE A 78 -13.80 8.13 -21.14
C PHE A 78 -13.66 6.60 -21.24
N MET A 79 -13.56 6.06 -22.45
CA MET A 79 -13.48 4.63 -22.67
C MET A 79 -12.24 3.99 -22.03
N GLU A 80 -11.08 4.63 -22.18
CA GLU A 80 -9.80 4.11 -21.66
C GLU A 80 -9.63 4.38 -20.16
N ASP A 81 -9.97 5.59 -19.71
CA ASP A 81 -9.64 6.05 -18.36
C ASP A 81 -10.70 5.65 -17.32
N GLU A 82 -11.97 5.60 -17.72
CA GLU A 82 -13.11 5.45 -16.80
C GLU A 82 -13.91 4.16 -17.08
N TYR A 83 -14.30 3.90 -18.33
CA TYR A 83 -15.19 2.79 -18.71
C TYR A 83 -14.55 1.41 -18.55
N LYS A 84 -13.44 1.14 -19.25
CA LYS A 84 -12.79 -0.18 -19.23
C LYS A 84 -12.32 -0.58 -17.82
N PRO A 85 -11.69 0.31 -17.02
CA PRO A 85 -11.32 -0.01 -15.64
C PRO A 85 -12.53 -0.34 -14.76
N SER A 86 -13.63 0.42 -14.89
CA SER A 86 -14.89 0.18 -14.18
C SER A 86 -15.47 -1.19 -14.48
N ILE A 87 -15.58 -1.56 -15.77
CA ILE A 87 -16.08 -2.87 -16.19
C ILE A 87 -15.19 -3.99 -15.67
N SER A 88 -13.88 -3.86 -15.83
CA SER A 88 -12.92 -4.87 -15.38
C SER A 88 -12.95 -5.07 -13.86
N PHE A 89 -13.13 -3.99 -13.09
CA PHE A 89 -13.32 -4.07 -11.65
C PHE A 89 -14.59 -4.84 -11.28
N ILE A 90 -15.72 -4.51 -11.91
CA ILE A 90 -16.99 -5.21 -11.63
C ILE A 90 -16.90 -6.68 -12.02
N ASP A 91 -16.32 -7.01 -13.17
CA ASP A 91 -16.17 -8.39 -13.62
C ASP A 91 -15.31 -9.21 -12.67
N SER A 92 -14.19 -8.66 -12.22
CA SER A 92 -13.35 -9.28 -11.19
C SER A 92 -14.14 -9.46 -9.89
N LEU A 93 -14.89 -8.45 -9.44
CA LEU A 93 -15.67 -8.55 -8.21
C LEU A 93 -16.77 -9.62 -8.33
N ILE A 94 -17.47 -9.71 -9.46
CA ILE A 94 -18.46 -10.77 -9.70
C ILE A 94 -17.80 -12.14 -9.68
N MET A 95 -16.61 -12.29 -10.27
CA MET A 95 -15.84 -13.54 -10.23
C MET A 95 -15.46 -13.91 -8.81
N ASP A 96 -14.95 -12.96 -8.01
CA ASP A 96 -14.63 -13.19 -6.61
C ASP A 96 -15.90 -13.58 -5.81
N ILE A 97 -17.04 -12.94 -6.06
CA ILE A 97 -18.33 -13.28 -5.43
C ILE A 97 -18.71 -14.71 -5.81
N ASN A 98 -18.58 -15.08 -7.08
CA ASN A 98 -18.88 -16.43 -7.58
C ASN A 98 -18.00 -17.49 -6.93
N ASN A 99 -16.72 -17.20 -6.73
CA ASN A 99 -15.76 -18.10 -6.12
C ASN A 99 -15.78 -18.07 -4.57
N ASN A 100 -16.61 -17.21 -3.96
CA ASN A 100 -16.62 -16.93 -2.52
C ASN A 100 -15.28 -16.41 -1.97
N GLU A 101 -14.53 -15.66 -2.80
CA GLU A 101 -13.25 -15.05 -2.45
C GLU A 101 -13.42 -13.67 -1.79
N VAL A 102 -14.65 -13.13 -1.75
CA VAL A 102 -14.94 -11.82 -1.17
C VAL A 102 -15.27 -11.90 0.31
N ILE A 103 -14.63 -11.02 1.08
CA ILE A 103 -14.92 -10.82 2.50
C ILE A 103 -16.13 -9.88 2.63
N SER A 104 -17.34 -10.44 2.70
CA SER A 104 -18.56 -9.67 2.97
C SER A 104 -18.77 -9.45 4.48
N PRO A 105 -19.21 -8.25 4.94
CA PRO A 105 -19.53 -8.01 6.35
C PRO A 105 -20.74 -8.83 6.81
N ALA A 106 -21.60 -9.31 5.89
CA ALA A 106 -22.80 -10.08 6.23
C ALA A 106 -22.54 -11.56 6.58
N SER A 107 -21.32 -12.09 6.37
CA SER A 107 -20.99 -13.46 6.78
C SER A 107 -20.45 -13.56 8.22
N ASN A 108 -20.42 -12.47 8.97
CA ASN A 108 -19.98 -12.47 10.37
C ASN A 108 -21.08 -12.88 11.38
N LYS A 109 -21.90 -13.88 11.03
CA LYS A 109 -22.65 -14.69 12.01
C LYS A 109 -22.05 -16.07 12.24
N HIS A 110 -20.90 -16.38 11.64
CA HIS A 110 -20.03 -17.40 12.18
C HIS A 110 -19.03 -16.73 13.11
N LYS A 111 -19.28 -16.88 14.43
CA LYS A 111 -18.19 -17.01 15.41
C LYS A 111 -17.15 -17.92 14.79
N ILE A 112 -16.09 -17.36 14.21
CA ILE A 112 -14.88 -18.11 13.94
C ILE A 112 -14.37 -18.46 15.33
N LYS A 113 -14.69 -19.69 15.75
CA LYS A 113 -13.91 -20.41 16.74
C LYS A 113 -12.50 -20.42 16.16
N VAL A 114 -11.71 -19.42 16.54
CA VAL A 114 -10.26 -19.56 16.59
C VAL A 114 -10.04 -20.81 17.41
N SER A 115 -9.68 -21.89 16.74
CA SER A 115 -9.10 -23.04 17.40
C SER A 115 -7.89 -22.48 18.13
N LYS A 116 -8.05 -22.30 19.45
CA LYS A 116 -6.95 -22.23 20.39
C LYS A 116 -6.21 -23.56 20.27
N SER A 117 -5.36 -23.68 19.26
CA SER A 117 -4.12 -24.41 19.43
C SER A 117 -3.35 -23.61 20.48
N GLY A 118 -3.21 -24.19 21.66
CA GLY A 118 -2.63 -23.53 22.81
C GLY A 118 -1.21 -23.07 22.50
N LYS A 119 -1.01 -21.76 22.51
CA LYS A 119 0.15 -21.05 23.06
C LYS A 119 -0.27 -19.58 23.22
N ASN A 120 0.06 -19.00 24.37
CA ASN A 120 -0.29 -17.62 24.74
C ASN A 120 0.23 -16.62 23.68
N SER A 121 -0.66 -15.99 22.90
CA SER A 121 -0.26 -15.00 21.89
C SER A 121 -0.48 -13.56 22.39
N ASN A 122 0.19 -13.22 23.49
CA ASN A 122 0.59 -11.84 23.77
C ASN A 122 2.05 -11.59 23.33
N GLU A 123 2.66 -12.55 22.60
CA GLU A 123 4.01 -12.36 22.07
C GLU A 123 3.94 -11.52 20.79
N LEU A 124 4.54 -10.34 20.86
CA LEU A 124 4.81 -9.51 19.69
C LEU A 124 5.68 -10.29 18.71
N LEU A 125 5.36 -10.18 17.42
CA LEU A 125 6.12 -10.81 16.34
C LEU A 125 7.53 -10.24 16.31
N LYS A 126 8.55 -11.09 16.53
CA LYS A 126 9.97 -10.71 16.52
C LYS A 126 10.56 -10.72 15.11
N LYS A 127 9.80 -10.23 14.12
CA LYS A 127 10.26 -10.10 12.74
C LYS A 127 10.16 -8.65 12.30
N ALA A 128 11.14 -8.20 11.54
CA ALA A 128 11.21 -6.84 11.01
C ALA A 128 11.50 -6.88 9.51
N PHE A 129 10.74 -6.10 8.73
CA PHE A 129 11.12 -5.86 7.34
C PHE A 129 12.28 -4.89 7.25
N ILE A 130 13.15 -5.12 6.28
CA ILE A 130 14.14 -4.15 5.84
C ILE A 130 13.86 -3.82 4.37
N VAL A 131 13.55 -2.55 4.12
CA VAL A 131 13.52 -1.94 2.80
C VAL A 131 14.84 -1.20 2.61
N HIS A 132 15.48 -1.41 1.47
CA HIS A 132 16.76 -0.77 1.17
C HIS A 132 16.89 -0.46 -0.32
N GLY A 133 17.79 0.48 -0.60
CA GLY A 133 18.24 0.84 -1.93
C GLY A 133 19.37 -0.06 -2.44
N HIS A 134 20.40 0.52 -3.04
CA HIS A 134 21.56 -0.23 -3.55
C HIS A 134 22.67 -0.44 -2.51
N ASP A 135 22.59 0.18 -1.34
CA ASP A 135 23.60 0.02 -0.30
C ASP A 135 23.46 -1.31 0.46
N ASP A 136 24.08 -2.35 -0.07
CA ASP A 136 24.11 -3.68 0.53
C ASP A 136 24.84 -3.70 1.88
N ALA A 137 25.82 -2.82 2.08
CA ALA A 137 26.59 -2.78 3.33
C ALA A 137 25.69 -2.30 4.48
N LYS A 138 24.96 -1.20 4.30
CA LYS A 138 24.04 -0.65 5.30
C LYS A 138 22.86 -1.56 5.57
N LYS A 139 22.35 -2.24 4.53
CA LYS A 139 21.37 -3.33 4.66
C LYS A 139 21.86 -4.44 5.58
N LEU A 140 23.04 -5.00 5.31
CA LEU A 140 23.58 -6.11 6.08
C LEU A 140 23.95 -5.70 7.52
N GLU A 141 24.47 -4.49 7.70
CA GLU A 141 24.74 -3.90 9.01
C GLU A 141 23.46 -3.83 9.86
N THR A 142 22.38 -3.31 9.28
CA THR A 142 21.06 -3.22 9.93
C THR A 142 20.46 -4.59 10.24
N ALA A 143 20.54 -5.54 9.29
CA ALA A 143 20.04 -6.90 9.49
C ALA A 143 20.76 -7.62 10.64
N ARG A 144 22.10 -7.57 10.65
CA ARG A 144 22.92 -8.16 11.73
C ARG A 144 22.64 -7.52 13.08
N PHE A 145 22.42 -6.21 13.09
CA PHE A 145 22.04 -5.51 14.31
C PHE A 145 20.72 -6.05 14.88
N LEU A 146 19.67 -6.12 14.06
CA LEU A 146 18.37 -6.68 14.44
C LEU A 146 18.48 -8.12 14.95
N GLU A 147 19.24 -8.96 14.27
CA GLU A 147 19.51 -10.34 14.69
C GLU A 147 20.22 -10.40 16.05
N LYS A 148 21.21 -9.52 16.29
CA LYS A 148 21.94 -9.40 17.57
C LYS A 148 20.99 -9.10 18.73
N ILE A 149 20.01 -8.22 18.52
CA ILE A 149 19.01 -7.86 19.54
C ILE A 149 17.80 -8.80 19.58
N GLY A 150 17.78 -9.85 18.77
CA GLY A 150 16.84 -10.98 18.87
C GLY A 150 15.64 -10.92 17.93
N PHE A 151 15.75 -10.21 16.80
CA PHE A 151 14.73 -10.13 15.76
C PHE A 151 15.17 -10.83 14.48
N GLU A 152 14.23 -11.40 13.74
CA GLU A 152 14.42 -11.92 12.39
C GLU A 152 14.32 -10.77 11.39
N ALA A 153 15.39 -10.51 10.63
CA ALA A 153 15.40 -9.52 9.57
C ALA A 153 14.92 -10.11 8.24
N ILE A 154 13.86 -9.56 7.66
CA ILE A 154 13.33 -9.95 6.35
C ILE A 154 13.64 -8.86 5.34
N ILE A 155 14.60 -9.12 4.45
CA ILE A 155 14.93 -8.23 3.34
C ILE A 155 13.86 -8.38 2.26
N LEU A 156 13.03 -7.36 2.07
CA LEU A 156 11.80 -7.44 1.27
C LEU A 156 12.09 -7.66 -0.23
N HIS A 157 13.11 -7.00 -0.75
CA HIS A 157 13.55 -7.09 -2.15
C HIS A 157 14.06 -8.49 -2.51
N GLU A 158 14.78 -9.16 -1.60
CA GLU A 158 15.43 -10.47 -1.83
C GLU A 158 14.47 -11.66 -1.75
N GLN A 159 13.23 -11.45 -1.28
CA GLN A 159 12.24 -12.53 -1.23
C GLN A 159 11.90 -13.01 -2.64
N PRO A 160 11.72 -14.34 -2.88
CA PRO A 160 11.50 -14.91 -4.20
C PRO A 160 10.39 -14.17 -4.96
N ASN A 161 10.75 -13.56 -6.10
CA ASN A 161 9.86 -12.70 -6.87
C ASN A 161 8.68 -13.50 -7.45
N GLY A 162 8.88 -14.68 -8.03
CA GLY A 162 7.80 -15.52 -8.57
C GLY A 162 6.82 -14.80 -9.52
N GLY A 163 7.22 -13.68 -10.13
CA GLY A 163 6.35 -12.80 -10.93
C GLY A 163 5.50 -11.80 -10.14
N LYS A 164 5.61 -11.77 -8.82
CA LYS A 164 4.83 -10.95 -7.89
C LYS A 164 5.42 -9.56 -7.69
N THR A 165 4.53 -8.57 -7.61
CA THR A 165 4.81 -7.19 -7.23
C THR A 165 5.15 -7.09 -5.73
N ILE A 166 5.75 -5.97 -5.35
CA ILE A 166 6.09 -5.65 -3.96
C ILE A 166 4.87 -5.67 -3.02
N ILE A 167 3.69 -5.30 -3.54
CA ILE A 167 2.43 -5.30 -2.81
C ILE A 167 2.03 -6.72 -2.44
N GLU A 168 2.09 -7.66 -3.38
CA GLU A 168 1.75 -9.07 -3.14
C GLU A 168 2.75 -9.77 -2.20
N LYS A 169 4.01 -9.31 -2.18
CA LYS A 169 4.99 -9.77 -1.18
C LYS A 169 4.60 -9.31 0.21
N LEU A 170 4.29 -8.01 0.38
CA LEU A 170 3.83 -7.45 1.66
C LEU A 170 2.53 -8.09 2.15
N GLU A 171 1.66 -8.56 1.26
CA GLU A 171 0.46 -9.31 1.62
C GLU A 171 0.74 -10.75 2.03
N LYS A 172 1.79 -11.39 1.51
CA LYS A 172 2.17 -12.76 1.89
C LYS A 172 2.83 -12.83 3.26
N PHE A 173 3.65 -11.84 3.59
CA PHE A 173 4.39 -11.74 4.84
C PHE A 173 3.58 -10.90 5.85
N THR A 174 2.52 -11.50 6.41
CA THR A 174 1.66 -10.85 7.41
C THR A 174 2.17 -10.99 8.85
N ASP A 175 3.25 -11.74 9.05
CA ASP A 175 3.85 -12.09 10.34
C ASP A 175 5.02 -11.17 10.73
N VAL A 176 4.94 -9.89 10.36
CA VAL A 176 5.96 -8.88 10.68
C VAL A 176 5.45 -7.86 11.70
N GLY A 177 6.30 -7.52 12.66
CA GLY A 177 5.97 -6.66 13.79
C GLY A 177 6.17 -5.16 13.53
N PHE A 178 7.18 -4.82 12.73
CA PHE A 178 7.54 -3.46 12.34
C PHE A 178 8.41 -3.46 11.07
N GLY A 179 8.59 -2.30 10.46
CA GLY A 179 9.43 -2.10 9.28
C GLY A 179 10.56 -1.12 9.52
N ILE A 180 11.70 -1.37 8.89
CA ILE A 180 12.83 -0.45 8.79
C ILE A 180 13.01 -0.05 7.33
N VAL A 181 13.19 1.24 7.08
CA VAL A 181 13.42 1.78 5.73
C VAL A 181 14.76 2.49 5.70
N LEU A 182 15.70 1.99 4.89
CA LEU A 182 17.02 2.59 4.71
C LEU A 182 16.99 3.68 3.63
N TYR A 183 17.22 4.92 4.04
CA TYR A 183 17.41 6.07 3.17
C TYR A 183 18.90 6.25 2.85
N THR A 184 19.30 5.73 1.69
CA THR A 184 20.66 5.80 1.13
C THR A 184 20.72 6.78 -0.04
N PRO A 185 21.89 7.39 -0.34
CA PRO A 185 22.05 8.38 -1.40
C PRO A 185 22.16 7.73 -2.80
N ASP A 186 21.15 6.95 -3.19
CA ASP A 186 21.19 6.13 -4.42
C ASP A 186 20.95 6.92 -5.70
N ASP A 187 20.02 7.88 -5.63
CA ASP A 187 19.61 8.73 -6.74
C ASP A 187 19.93 10.20 -6.41
N VAL A 188 19.75 11.08 -7.38
CA VAL A 188 19.82 12.53 -7.17
C VAL A 188 18.56 13.22 -7.71
N GLY A 189 18.12 14.29 -7.05
CA GLY A 189 16.91 15.03 -7.42
C GLY A 189 16.85 16.41 -6.78
N GLU A 190 15.88 17.21 -7.21
CA GLU A 190 15.57 18.50 -6.59
C GLU A 190 14.16 18.96 -6.99
N ALA A 191 13.58 19.87 -6.21
CA ALA A 191 12.30 20.49 -6.53
C ALA A 191 12.38 21.33 -7.81
N VAL A 192 11.31 21.31 -8.60
CA VAL A 192 11.19 22.14 -9.83
C VAL A 192 11.37 23.63 -9.54
N ALA A 193 10.95 24.07 -8.34
CA ALA A 193 11.08 25.46 -7.90
C ALA A 193 12.52 25.87 -7.56
N ASN A 194 13.45 24.91 -7.43
CA ASN A 194 14.81 25.16 -6.96
C ASN A 194 15.86 24.38 -7.77
N GLN A 195 15.89 24.57 -9.10
CA GLN A 195 16.76 23.80 -10.01
C GLN A 195 18.27 23.99 -9.83
N ALA A 196 18.70 24.80 -8.87
CA ALA A 196 20.11 25.16 -8.68
C ALA A 196 20.91 24.15 -7.83
N CYS A 197 20.24 23.28 -7.07
CA CYS A 197 20.90 22.41 -6.08
C CYS A 197 20.47 20.95 -6.23
N ILE A 198 21.07 20.17 -7.13
CA ILE A 198 20.82 18.73 -7.16
C ILE A 198 21.30 18.10 -5.83
N ARG A 199 20.43 17.39 -5.13
CA ARG A 199 20.74 16.72 -3.85
C ARG A 199 20.68 15.20 -3.97
N PRO A 200 21.52 14.46 -3.22
CA PRO A 200 21.35 13.01 -3.07
C PRO A 200 19.98 12.70 -2.46
N ARG A 201 19.34 11.62 -2.88
CA ARG A 201 18.03 11.18 -2.39
C ARG A 201 17.93 9.67 -2.37
N ALA A 202 16.99 9.16 -1.57
CA ALA A 202 16.64 7.75 -1.63
C ALA A 202 16.01 7.38 -2.98
N ARG A 203 16.26 6.13 -3.39
CA ARG A 203 15.68 5.54 -4.59
C ARG A 203 14.16 5.62 -4.55
N GLN A 204 13.52 5.91 -5.67
CA GLN A 204 12.06 6.10 -5.70
C GLN A 204 11.28 4.89 -5.16
N ASN A 205 11.75 3.67 -5.45
CA ASN A 205 11.14 2.44 -4.95
C ASN A 205 11.17 2.37 -3.42
N VAL A 206 12.25 2.83 -2.77
CA VAL A 206 12.37 2.88 -1.31
C VAL A 206 11.32 3.82 -0.72
N VAL A 207 11.13 4.99 -1.33
CA VAL A 207 10.11 5.97 -0.91
C VAL A 207 8.70 5.38 -1.06
N PHE A 208 8.44 4.69 -2.17
CA PHE A 208 7.16 4.01 -2.41
C PHE A 208 6.90 2.89 -1.39
N GLU A 209 7.89 2.05 -1.13
CA GLU A 209 7.82 0.93 -0.18
C GLU A 209 7.64 1.42 1.26
N HIS A 210 8.23 2.55 1.64
CA HIS A 210 7.96 3.22 2.90
C HIS A 210 6.47 3.56 3.04
N GLY A 211 5.88 4.20 2.02
CA GLY A 211 4.46 4.53 2.02
C GLY A 211 3.57 3.29 2.17
N LEU A 212 3.92 2.21 1.46
CA LEU A 212 3.22 0.93 1.57
C LEU A 212 3.33 0.31 2.98
N LEU A 213 4.52 0.33 3.58
CA LEU A 213 4.73 -0.17 4.95
C LEU A 213 3.93 0.65 5.98
N ILE A 214 3.87 1.98 5.84
CA ILE A 214 3.01 2.82 6.69
C ILE A 214 1.56 2.42 6.53
N GLY A 215 1.09 2.22 5.30
CA GLY A 215 -0.29 1.80 5.03
C GLY A 215 -0.62 0.44 5.63
N LYS A 216 0.36 -0.48 5.68
CA LYS A 216 0.19 -1.86 6.17
C LYS A 216 0.32 -2.00 7.68
N LEU A 217 1.35 -1.40 8.27
CA LEU A 217 1.74 -1.57 9.68
C LEU A 217 1.31 -0.38 10.56
N GLY A 218 0.94 0.73 9.95
CA GLY A 218 0.74 2.01 10.61
C GLY A 218 2.06 2.78 10.77
N ARG A 219 1.97 4.12 10.76
CA ARG A 219 3.13 5.02 10.85
C ARG A 219 4.03 4.72 12.05
N GLY A 220 3.43 4.44 13.21
CA GLY A 220 4.18 4.18 14.44
C GLY A 220 5.04 2.92 14.39
N ARG A 221 4.80 1.99 13.47
CA ARG A 221 5.57 0.73 13.35
C ARG A 221 6.56 0.74 12.18
N VAL A 222 6.89 1.90 11.63
CA VAL A 222 7.85 2.05 10.54
C VAL A 222 8.92 3.06 10.94
N ILE A 223 10.17 2.60 11.00
CA ILE A 223 11.32 3.38 11.45
C ILE A 223 12.20 3.72 10.23
N PRO A 224 12.29 5.00 9.82
CA PRO A 224 13.22 5.43 8.80
C PRO A 224 14.63 5.54 9.38
N LEU A 225 15.59 4.84 8.77
CA LEU A 225 17.02 4.98 9.04
C LEU A 225 17.67 5.76 7.90
N VAL A 226 18.24 6.92 8.21
CA VAL A 226 18.86 7.82 7.23
C VAL A 226 20.37 7.68 7.32
N VAL A 227 21.02 7.33 6.21
CA VAL A 227 22.47 7.07 6.22
C VAL A 227 23.27 8.37 6.36
N ASP A 228 22.81 9.46 5.74
CA ASP A 228 23.52 10.74 5.71
C ASP A 228 22.54 11.92 5.83
N HIS A 229 22.95 12.96 6.57
CA HIS A 229 22.14 14.18 6.82
C HIS A 229 21.86 15.01 5.55
N ASN A 230 22.65 14.85 4.50
CA ASN A 230 22.55 15.60 3.26
C ASN A 230 21.48 15.04 2.29
N ILE A 231 20.93 13.85 2.56
CA ILE A 231 19.92 13.21 1.74
C ILE A 231 18.61 14.02 1.75
N GLU A 232 18.03 14.24 0.57
CA GLU A 232 16.68 14.78 0.39
C GLU A 232 15.66 13.77 0.92
N LEU A 233 14.78 14.24 1.80
CA LEU A 233 13.77 13.44 2.46
C LEU A 233 12.36 13.93 2.05
N PRO A 234 11.39 13.02 1.91
CA PRO A 234 9.98 13.38 1.79
C PRO A 234 9.51 14.29 2.95
N GLY A 235 8.64 15.26 2.66
CA GLY A 235 8.26 16.32 3.60
C GLY A 235 7.61 15.85 4.91
N ASP A 236 6.93 14.69 4.90
CA ASP A 236 6.17 14.17 6.04
C ASP A 236 6.86 12.98 6.73
N ILE A 237 8.18 13.06 6.95
CA ILE A 237 8.92 12.06 7.72
C ILE A 237 9.38 12.63 9.07
N SER A 238 8.81 12.11 10.16
CA SER A 238 9.20 12.37 11.55
C SER A 238 9.76 11.11 12.25
N GLY A 239 10.56 11.28 13.30
CA GLY A 239 11.10 10.16 14.08
C GLY A 239 12.16 9.34 13.33
N MET A 240 13.09 10.02 12.65
CA MET A 240 14.17 9.37 11.90
C MET A 240 15.36 9.08 12.80
N VAL A 241 16.04 7.98 12.53
CA VAL A 241 17.33 7.64 13.15
C VAL A 241 18.43 7.83 12.11
N TYR A 242 19.46 8.60 12.44
CA TYR A 242 20.58 8.85 11.54
C TYR A 242 21.73 7.88 11.81
N MET A 243 22.13 7.10 10.81
CA MET A 243 23.24 6.14 10.94
C MET A 243 24.62 6.79 10.94
N SER A 244 24.71 8.03 10.46
CA SER A 244 25.94 8.84 10.52
C SER A 244 26.23 9.38 11.92
N ASP A 245 25.24 9.36 12.82
CA ASP A 245 25.44 9.74 14.20
C ASP A 245 26.05 8.58 14.99
N ASN A 246 26.97 8.89 15.90
CA ASN A 246 27.52 7.89 16.80
C ASN A 246 26.41 7.27 17.65
N GLY A 247 26.33 5.93 17.67
CA GLY A 247 25.36 5.20 18.49
C GLY A 247 23.95 5.13 17.89
N TRP A 248 23.81 5.17 16.56
CA TRP A 248 22.55 4.93 15.86
C TRP A 248 21.88 3.60 16.27
N GLU A 249 22.66 2.59 16.64
CA GLU A 249 22.19 1.30 17.17
C GLU A 249 21.39 1.48 18.45
N VAL A 250 21.86 2.36 19.35
CA VAL A 250 21.19 2.68 20.61
C VAL A 250 19.91 3.45 20.34
N GLN A 251 19.93 4.36 19.37
CA GLN A 251 18.73 5.12 18.97
C GLN A 251 17.68 4.18 18.36
N LEU A 252 18.08 3.31 17.44
CA LEU A 252 17.21 2.30 16.84
C LEU A 252 16.63 1.34 17.89
N ALA A 253 17.45 0.88 18.84
CA ALA A 253 16.98 0.04 19.95
C ALA A 253 15.92 0.75 20.80
N ARG A 254 16.03 2.07 21.00
CA ARG A 254 15.01 2.87 21.71
C ARG A 254 13.72 2.97 20.91
N GLU A 255 13.79 3.27 19.62
CA GLU A 255 12.62 3.30 18.74
C GLU A 255 11.88 1.95 18.73
N ILE A 256 12.61 0.82 18.67
CA ILE A 256 12.02 -0.52 18.74
C ILE A 256 11.34 -0.76 20.10
N LYS A 257 11.93 -0.28 21.20
CA LYS A 257 11.34 -0.39 22.54
C LYS A 257 10.05 0.40 22.70
N GLU A 258 9.92 1.56 22.05
CA GLU A 258 8.67 2.33 22.02
C GLU A 258 7.52 1.60 21.28
N LEU A 259 7.83 0.53 20.51
CA LEU A 259 6.83 -0.35 19.89
C LEU A 259 6.38 -1.51 20.80
N ASP A 260 6.63 -1.38 22.11
CA ASP A 260 6.37 -2.36 23.17
C ASP A 260 7.24 -3.63 23.12
N TYR A 261 8.34 -3.64 22.35
CA TYR A 261 9.27 -4.76 22.36
C TYR A 261 10.25 -4.71 23.54
N ASP A 262 10.50 -5.87 24.13
CA ASP A 262 11.59 -6.04 25.08
C ASP A 262 12.93 -6.11 24.34
N VAL A 263 13.73 -5.05 24.48
CA VAL A 263 15.06 -4.92 23.89
C VAL A 263 16.09 -4.91 25.01
N ASP A 264 16.99 -5.90 24.99
CA ASP A 264 18.10 -6.00 25.94
C ASP A 264 19.27 -5.12 25.49
N PHE A 265 19.39 -3.94 26.10
CA PHE A 265 20.46 -2.97 25.80
C PHE A 265 21.86 -3.50 26.14
N ASN A 266 22.00 -4.53 26.99
CA ASN A 266 23.31 -5.13 27.26
C ASN A 266 23.88 -5.84 26.04
N LYS A 267 23.03 -6.27 25.10
CA LYS A 267 23.47 -6.88 23.84
C LYS A 267 24.02 -5.85 22.85
N LEU A 268 23.94 -4.55 23.14
CA LEU A 268 24.48 -3.51 22.26
C LEU A 268 26.01 -3.40 22.39
N PHE A 269 26.56 -3.73 23.55
CA PHE A 269 27.98 -3.60 23.90
C PHE A 269 28.72 -4.94 23.89
#